data_AF-A0A2H5ABH4-F1
#
_entry.id   AF-A0A2H5ABH4-F1
#
_cell.length_a   1.000
_cell.length_b   1.000
_cell.length_c   1.000
_cell.angle_alpha   90.00
_cell.angle_beta   90.00
_cell.angle_gamma   90.00
#
_symmetry.space_group_name_H-M   'P 1'
#
loop_
_entity.id
_entity.type
_entity.pdbx_description
1 polymer ?
#
loop_
_entity_poly.entity_id
_entity_poly.type
_entity_poly.pdbx_seq_one_letter_code
_entity_poly.pdbx_strand_id
1 'polypeptide(L)'
;LFRKIKNEKISFFLPFKCLPAQHRKLLFISFVCAVLSGGTLPFFISVFGVILKNMNLGDDINPIILSLVSIGLVQFILSMISSYCMDVITSKILKTLKLKYLRSVFYQDGQFHDNNPGSKLRSDLDFYLEQVSSGIGTKFITIFTYASSF
;
A
#
# COMPACT_ATOMS: atom_id res chain seq x y z
N LEU A 1 -0.88 33.44 -6.58
CA LEU A 1 -1.47 32.14 -7.00
C LEU A 1 -0.95 30.95 -6.18
N PHE A 2 0.36 30.78 -5.99
CA PHE A 2 0.98 29.68 -5.22
C PHE A 2 0.44 29.49 -3.78
N ARG A 3 0.14 30.59 -3.06
CA ARG A 3 -0.45 30.53 -1.70
C ARG A 3 -1.86 29.94 -1.66
N LYS A 4 -2.62 30.03 -2.76
CA LYS A 4 -3.99 29.50 -2.89
C LYS A 4 -3.99 27.98 -3.11
N ILE A 5 -3.02 27.47 -3.88
CA ILE A 5 -2.85 26.02 -4.14
C ILE A 5 -2.38 25.28 -2.88
N LYS A 6 -1.54 25.91 -2.04
CA LYS A 6 -1.06 25.33 -0.77
C LYS A 6 -2.20 25.06 0.24
N ASN A 7 -3.32 25.78 0.12
CA ASN A 7 -4.49 25.63 1.00
C ASN A 7 -5.63 24.82 0.38
N GLU A 8 -5.50 24.36 -0.87
CA GLU A 8 -6.49 23.43 -1.41
C GLU A 8 -6.29 22.05 -0.78
N LYS A 9 -7.36 21.53 -0.18
CA LYS A 9 -7.42 20.14 0.29
C LYS A 9 -7.41 19.23 -0.92
N ILE A 10 -6.22 18.87 -1.39
CA ILE A 10 -6.07 17.88 -2.45
C ILE A 10 -6.64 16.56 -1.91
N SER A 11 -7.56 15.97 -2.69
CA SER A 11 -8.17 14.71 -2.31
C SER A 11 -7.09 13.63 -2.20
N PHE A 12 -7.04 12.88 -1.09
CA PHE A 12 -6.06 11.82 -0.84
C PHE A 12 -5.98 10.79 -1.98
N PHE A 13 -7.08 10.60 -2.71
CA PHE A 13 -7.17 9.66 -3.82
C PHE A 13 -6.67 10.19 -5.18
N LEU A 14 -6.19 11.43 -5.26
CA LEU A 14 -5.71 12.03 -6.51
C LEU A 14 -4.57 11.23 -7.19
N PRO A 15 -3.57 10.69 -6.46
CA PRO A 15 -2.51 9.90 -7.07
C PRO A 15 -3.04 8.61 -7.71
N PHE A 16 -4.09 8.02 -7.14
CA PHE A 16 -4.75 6.83 -7.68
C PHE A 16 -5.62 7.13 -8.91
N LYS A 17 -6.10 8.37 -9.10
CA LYS A 17 -6.78 8.79 -10.34
C LYS A 17 -5.82 8.88 -11.53
N CYS A 18 -4.51 8.98 -11.27
CA CYS A 18 -3.47 9.05 -12.28
C CYS A 18 -3.18 7.70 -12.96
N LEU A 19 -3.76 6.59 -12.45
CA LEU A 19 -3.49 5.23 -12.90
C LEU A 19 -4.26 4.85 -14.20
N PRO A 20 -3.61 4.11 -15.11
CA PRO A 20 -4.30 3.38 -16.18
C PRO A 20 -5.27 2.32 -15.63
N ALA A 21 -6.31 1.98 -16.40
CA ALA A 21 -7.36 1.03 -16.01
C ALA A 21 -6.82 -0.35 -15.60
N GLN A 22 -5.72 -0.82 -16.20
CA GLN A 22 -5.08 -2.10 -15.86
C GLN A 22 -4.51 -2.11 -14.43
N HIS A 23 -3.77 -1.06 -14.06
CA HIS A 23 -3.21 -0.94 -12.71
C HIS A 23 -4.28 -0.72 -11.64
N ARG A 24 -5.44 -0.17 -12.04
CA ARG A 24 -6.60 -0.04 -11.15
C ARG A 24 -7.20 -1.39 -10.79
N LYS A 25 -7.22 -2.35 -11.72
CA LYS A 25 -7.62 -3.75 -11.43
C LYS A 25 -6.64 -4.41 -10.47
N LEU A 26 -5.34 -4.19 -10.67
CA LEU A 26 -4.29 -4.69 -9.78
C LEU A 26 -4.47 -4.16 -8.34
N LEU A 27 -4.80 -2.87 -8.19
CA LEU A 27 -5.06 -2.25 -6.89
C LEU A 27 -6.26 -2.89 -6.17
N PHE A 28 -7.31 -3.23 -6.92
CA PHE A 28 -8.46 -3.92 -6.34
C PHE A 28 -8.08 -5.32 -5.84
N ILE A 29 -7.25 -6.05 -6.60
CA ILE A 29 -6.75 -7.38 -6.23
C ILE A 29 -5.88 -7.32 -4.97
N SER A 30 -4.97 -6.34 -4.85
CA SER A 30 -4.15 -6.19 -3.63
C SER A 30 -4.98 -5.86 -2.41
N PHE A 31 -6.04 -5.05 -2.56
CA PHE A 31 -6.96 -4.72 -1.49
C PHE A 31 -7.72 -5.95 -0.99
N VAL A 32 -8.30 -6.75 -1.89
CA VAL A 32 -9.01 -7.98 -1.51
C VAL A 32 -8.06 -8.97 -0.83
N CYS A 33 -6.84 -9.17 -1.35
CA CYS A 33 -5.85 -10.02 -0.70
C CYS A 33 -5.42 -9.51 0.68
N ALA A 34 -5.33 -8.19 0.87
CA ALA A 34 -4.94 -7.59 2.14
C ALA A 34 -6.00 -7.79 3.23
N VAL A 35 -7.28 -7.64 2.87
CA VAL A 35 -8.41 -7.88 3.78
C VAL A 35 -8.49 -9.36 4.16
N LEU A 36 -8.38 -10.26 3.17
CA LEU A 36 -8.34 -11.71 3.42
C LEU A 36 -7.15 -12.12 4.30
N SER A 37 -5.98 -11.52 4.07
CA SER A 37 -4.80 -11.76 4.93
C SER A 37 -5.05 -11.27 6.37
N GLY A 38 -5.64 -10.09 6.56
CA GLY A 38 -5.98 -9.57 7.90
C GLY A 38 -6.94 -10.48 8.68
N GLY A 39 -7.98 -10.99 8.00
CA GLY A 39 -8.94 -11.94 8.58
C GLY A 39 -8.36 -13.30 8.97
N THR A 40 -7.10 -13.59 8.63
CA THR A 40 -6.43 -14.82 9.06
C THR A 40 -6.18 -14.83 10.57
N LEU A 41 -5.94 -13.67 11.20
CA LEU A 41 -5.66 -13.58 12.64
C LEU A 41 -6.85 -14.00 13.54
N PRO A 42 -8.09 -13.49 13.35
CA PRO A 42 -9.23 -13.97 14.13
C PRO A 42 -9.52 -15.46 13.90
N PHE A 43 -9.30 -15.94 12.67
CA PHE A 43 -9.43 -17.36 12.35
C PHE A 43 -8.38 -18.21 13.09
N PHE A 44 -7.13 -17.77 13.12
CA PHE A 44 -6.04 -18.40 13.86
C PHE A 44 -6.37 -18.51 15.35
N ILE A 45 -6.87 -17.43 15.96
CA ILE A 45 -7.26 -17.40 17.39
C ILE A 45 -8.40 -18.38 17.67
N SER A 46 -9.39 -18.46 16.77
CA SER A 46 -10.50 -19.41 16.89
C SER A 46 -10.03 -20.86 16.84
N VAL A 47 -9.18 -21.22 15.86
CA VAL A 47 -8.63 -22.59 15.73
C VAL A 47 -7.75 -22.92 16.94
N PHE A 48 -6.96 -21.97 17.41
CA PHE A 48 -6.13 -22.13 18.60
C PHE A 48 -6.97 -22.41 19.87
N GLY A 49 -8.11 -21.77 20.03
CA GLY A 49 -9.05 -22.06 21.13
C GLY A 49 -9.56 -23.51 21.11
N VAL A 50 -9.83 -24.06 19.91
CA VAL A 50 -10.24 -25.47 19.75
C VAL A 50 -9.10 -26.42 20.11
N ILE A 51 -7.86 -26.09 19.73
CA ILE A 51 -6.67 -26.86 20.11
C ILE A 51 -6.53 -26.95 21.63
N LEU A 52 -6.64 -25.82 22.35
CA LEU A 52 -6.55 -25.79 23.81
C LEU A 52 -7.65 -26.63 24.48
N LYS A 53 -8.86 -26.60 23.92
CA LYS A 53 -9.97 -27.43 24.42
C LYS A 53 -9.71 -28.92 24.24
N ASN A 54 -9.23 -29.35 23.06
CA ASN A 54 -8.96 -30.76 22.78
C ASN A 54 -7.73 -31.30 23.53
N MET A 55 -6.72 -30.46 23.77
CA MET A 55 -5.61 -30.78 24.68
C MET A 55 -6.08 -31.11 26.09
N ASN A 56 -7.10 -30.42 26.60
CA ASN A 56 -7.65 -30.68 27.92
C ASN A 56 -8.54 -31.95 27.97
N LEU A 57 -9.06 -32.39 26.83
CA LEU A 57 -9.92 -33.57 26.70
C LEU A 57 -9.15 -34.85 26.33
N GLY A 58 -7.88 -34.73 25.94
CA GLY A 58 -7.02 -35.87 25.56
C GLY A 58 -7.28 -36.40 24.14
N ASP A 59 -7.98 -35.63 23.29
CA ASP A 59 -8.28 -35.99 21.90
C ASP A 59 -7.09 -35.76 20.95
N ASP A 60 -7.13 -36.40 19.78
CA ASP A 60 -6.10 -36.26 18.74
C ASP A 60 -6.05 -34.83 18.16
N ILE A 61 -4.99 -34.08 18.50
CA ILE A 61 -4.79 -32.68 18.08
C ILE A 61 -4.07 -32.56 16.71
N ASN A 62 -3.41 -33.62 16.27
CA ASN A 62 -2.56 -33.63 15.08
C ASN A 62 -3.23 -33.10 13.78
N PRO A 63 -4.50 -33.45 13.45
CA PRO A 63 -5.15 -32.91 12.25
C PRO A 63 -5.46 -31.39 12.34
N ILE A 64 -5.63 -30.87 13.56
CA ILE A 64 -5.94 -29.45 13.80
C ILE A 64 -4.66 -28.61 13.68
N ILE A 65 -3.52 -29.13 14.14
CA ILE A 65 -2.20 -28.50 13.96
C ILE A 65 -1.86 -28.37 12.48
N LEU A 66 -2.11 -29.42 11.68
CA LEU A 66 -1.85 -29.38 10.24
C LEU A 66 -2.71 -28.30 9.54
N SER A 67 -3.95 -28.11 9.99
CA SER A 67 -4.82 -27.02 9.53
C SER A 67 -4.21 -25.65 9.87
N LEU A 68 -3.63 -25.47 11.06
CA LEU A 68 -2.96 -24.23 11.46
C LEU A 68 -1.77 -23.87 10.56
N VAL A 69 -0.97 -24.86 10.19
CA VAL A 69 0.16 -24.68 9.26
C VAL A 69 -0.34 -24.27 7.87
N SER A 70 -1.42 -24.89 7.38
CA SER A 70 -1.99 -24.54 6.08
C SER A 70 -2.50 -23.10 6.02
N ILE A 71 -3.10 -22.60 7.10
CA ILE A 71 -3.59 -21.22 7.23
C ILE A 71 -2.43 -20.22 7.17
N GLY A 72 -1.34 -20.51 7.90
CA GLY A 72 -0.14 -19.67 7.86
C GLY A 72 0.49 -19.59 6.47
N LEU A 73 0.52 -20.71 5.75
CA LEU A 73 1.03 -20.74 4.37
C LEU A 73 0.16 -19.90 3.42
N VAL A 74 -1.16 -20.02 3.54
CA VAL A 74 -2.11 -19.21 2.76
C VAL A 74 -1.91 -17.72 3.06
N GLN A 75 -1.85 -17.33 4.33
CA GLN A 75 -1.59 -15.94 4.74
C GLN A 75 -0.29 -15.39 4.16
N PHE A 76 0.78 -16.19 4.17
CA PHE A 76 2.07 -15.80 3.60
C PHE A 76 1.94 -15.49 2.10
N ILE A 77 1.31 -16.39 1.34
CA ILE A 77 1.12 -16.22 -0.10
C ILE A 77 0.27 -14.97 -0.40
N LEU A 78 -0.85 -14.78 0.31
CA LEU A 78 -1.72 -13.61 0.12
C LEU A 78 -0.98 -12.30 0.43
N SER A 79 -0.20 -12.29 1.52
CA SER A 79 0.57 -11.11 1.94
C SER A 79 1.67 -10.77 0.94
N MET A 80 2.33 -11.78 0.38
CA MET A 80 3.37 -11.62 -0.65
C MET A 80 2.78 -11.02 -1.94
N ILE A 81 1.66 -11.58 -2.43
CA ILE A 81 0.97 -11.10 -3.63
C ILE A 81 0.50 -9.65 -3.44
N SER A 82 -0.11 -9.36 -2.29
CA SER A 82 -0.61 -8.02 -1.98
C SER A 82 0.52 -6.99 -1.94
N SER A 83 1.62 -7.30 -1.24
CA SER A 83 2.78 -6.40 -1.11
C SER A 83 3.47 -6.16 -2.46
N TYR A 84 3.68 -7.22 -3.24
CA TYR A 84 4.29 -7.13 -4.56
C TYR A 84 3.45 -6.27 -5.52
N CYS A 85 2.14 -6.52 -5.55
CA CYS A 85 1.20 -5.76 -6.35
C CYS A 85 1.23 -4.26 -5.98
N MET A 86 1.23 -3.96 -4.68
CA MET A 86 1.26 -2.59 -4.19
C MET A 86 2.57 -1.86 -4.55
N ASP A 87 3.70 -2.56 -4.50
CA ASP A 87 5.00 -2.01 -4.89
C ASP A 87 5.05 -1.64 -6.38
N VAL A 88 4.53 -2.52 -7.25
CA VAL A 88 4.41 -2.27 -8.69
C VAL A 88 3.53 -1.04 -8.97
N ILE A 89 2.40 -0.91 -8.28
CA ILE A 89 1.50 0.24 -8.42
C ILE A 89 2.20 1.53 -7.97
N THR A 90 2.84 1.51 -6.81
CA THR A 90 3.53 2.67 -6.22
C THR A 90 4.64 3.16 -7.14
N SER A 91 5.48 2.24 -7.62
CA SER A 91 6.53 2.54 -8.60
C SER A 91 6.00 3.19 -9.88
N LYS A 92 4.81 2.78 -10.36
CA LYS A 92 4.17 3.42 -11.53
C LYS A 92 3.66 4.82 -11.21
N ILE A 93 3.01 5.02 -10.06
CA ILE A 93 2.55 6.34 -9.59
C ILE A 93 3.72 7.32 -9.54
N LEU A 94 4.82 6.93 -8.89
CA LEU A 94 6.01 7.76 -8.74
C LEU A 94 6.59 8.16 -10.10
N LYS A 95 6.70 7.21 -11.04
CA LYS A 95 7.19 7.49 -12.40
C LYS A 95 6.29 8.50 -13.13
N THR A 96 4.97 8.34 -13.06
CA THR A 96 4.03 9.27 -13.70
C THR A 96 4.06 10.65 -13.04
N LEU A 97 4.14 10.74 -11.71
CA LEU A 97 4.26 12.00 -10.99
C LEU A 97 5.57 12.72 -11.33
N LYS A 98 6.69 11.98 -11.38
CA LYS A 98 8.00 12.51 -11.78
C LYS A 98 7.95 13.10 -13.19
N LEU A 99 7.37 12.38 -14.15
CA LEU A 99 7.22 12.86 -15.53
C LEU A 99 6.32 14.10 -15.63
N LYS A 100 5.18 14.12 -14.93
CA LYS A 100 4.26 15.27 -14.92
C LYS A 100 4.90 16.50 -14.28
N TYR A 101 5.63 16.32 -13.18
CA TYR A 101 6.35 17.39 -12.52
C TYR A 101 7.44 17.96 -13.43
N LEU A 102 8.30 17.12 -14.00
CA LEU A 102 9.36 17.58 -14.91
C LEU A 102 8.76 18.33 -16.10
N ARG A 103 7.71 17.77 -16.72
CA ARG A 103 6.98 18.46 -17.79
C ARG A 103 6.49 19.84 -17.33
N SER A 104 5.81 19.91 -16.18
CA SER A 104 5.31 21.18 -15.63
C SER A 104 6.41 22.20 -15.38
N VAL A 105 7.58 21.77 -14.89
CA VAL A 105 8.75 22.62 -14.63
C VAL A 105 9.32 23.17 -15.94
N PHE A 106 9.45 22.36 -16.99
CA PHE A 106 9.95 22.81 -18.29
C PHE A 106 9.04 23.83 -18.99
N TYR A 107 7.74 23.86 -18.67
CA TYR A 107 6.79 24.83 -19.23
C TYR A 107 6.65 26.11 -18.38
N GLN A 108 7.42 26.28 -17.29
CA GLN A 108 7.38 27.53 -16.51
C GLN A 108 8.19 28.65 -17.16
N ASP A 109 7.83 29.90 -16.85
CA ASP A 109 8.50 31.09 -17.39
C ASP A 109 9.91 31.31 -16.80
N GLY A 110 10.73 32.12 -17.49
CA GLY A 110 12.11 32.45 -17.05
C GLY A 110 12.18 32.99 -15.61
N GLN A 111 11.22 33.84 -15.21
CA GLN A 111 11.14 34.37 -13.84
C GLN A 111 10.99 33.27 -12.78
N PHE A 112 10.36 32.14 -13.11
CA PHE A 112 10.28 30.99 -12.21
C PHE A 112 11.64 30.31 -12.05
N HIS A 113 12.36 30.14 -13.16
CA HIS A 113 13.69 29.52 -13.18
C HIS A 113 14.75 30.39 -12.48
N ASP A 114 14.63 31.72 -12.56
CA ASP A 114 15.50 32.65 -11.84
C ASP A 114 15.32 32.55 -10.31
N ASN A 115 14.08 32.31 -9.86
CA ASN A 115 13.75 32.19 -8.44
C ASN A 115 13.92 30.77 -7.87
N ASN A 116 14.02 29.75 -8.73
CA ASN A 116 14.10 28.35 -8.33
C ASN A 116 15.25 27.65 -9.07
N PRO A 117 16.44 27.58 -8.46
CA PRO A 117 17.57 26.90 -9.09
C PRO A 117 17.28 25.41 -9.28
N GLY A 118 17.82 24.82 -10.36
CA GLY A 118 17.57 23.43 -10.73
C GLY A 118 17.94 22.41 -9.64
N SER A 119 18.95 22.70 -8.82
CA SER A 119 19.34 21.87 -7.67
C SER A 119 18.22 21.78 -6.63
N LYS A 120 17.61 22.93 -6.29
CA LYS A 120 16.49 23.01 -5.36
C LYS A 120 15.25 22.27 -5.90
N LEU A 121 14.90 22.49 -7.17
CA LEU A 121 13.76 21.82 -7.81
C LEU A 121 13.90 20.29 -7.82
N ARG A 122 15.13 19.80 -7.99
CA ARG A 122 15.45 18.37 -7.95
C ARG A 122 15.36 17.82 -6.53
N SER A 123 15.97 18.48 -5.55
CA SER A 123 15.89 18.08 -4.14
C SER A 123 14.44 18.06 -3.64
N ASP A 124 13.66 19.08 -3.97
CA ASP A 124 12.23 19.17 -3.64
C ASP A 124 11.46 18.00 -4.29
N LEU A 125 11.71 17.71 -5.56
CA LEU A 125 11.07 16.60 -6.26
C LEU A 125 11.35 15.25 -5.60
N ASP A 126 12.62 14.96 -5.33
CA ASP A 126 13.01 13.68 -4.72
C ASP A 126 12.38 13.55 -3.32
N PHE A 127 12.40 14.62 -2.51
CA PHE A 127 11.76 14.66 -1.19
C PHE A 127 10.24 14.43 -1.25
N TYR A 128 9.52 15.08 -2.17
CA TYR A 128 8.07 14.90 -2.28
C TYR A 128 7.71 13.52 -2.84
N LEU A 129 8.48 12.97 -3.78
CA LEU A 129 8.26 11.62 -4.29
C LEU A 129 8.48 10.56 -3.21
N GLU A 130 9.48 10.74 -2.33
CA GLU A 130 9.72 9.85 -1.20
C GLU A 130 8.58 9.89 -0.19
N GLN A 131 8.07 11.09 0.15
CA GLN A 131 6.89 11.22 1.01
C GLN A 131 5.66 10.53 0.41
N VAL A 132 5.42 10.69 -0.90
CA VAL A 132 4.32 10.00 -1.60
C VAL A 132 4.53 8.48 -1.59
N SER A 133 5.76 8.02 -1.82
CA SER A 133 6.12 6.60 -1.76
C SER A 133 5.82 6.00 -0.38
N SER A 134 6.22 6.70 0.68
CA SER A 134 6.00 6.27 2.05
C SER A 134 4.51 6.22 2.41
N GLY A 135 3.74 7.22 1.97
CA GLY A 135 2.31 7.30 2.28
C GLY A 135 1.43 6.33 1.48
N ILE A 136 1.73 6.13 0.20
CA ILE A 136 0.91 5.34 -0.73
C ILE A 136 1.45 3.92 -0.92
N GLY A 137 2.68 3.64 -0.51
CA GLY A 137 3.32 2.34 -0.66
C GLY A 137 2.71 1.23 0.19
N THR A 138 3.56 0.28 0.58
CA THR A 138 3.16 -0.89 1.36
C THR A 138 2.40 -0.52 2.64
N LYS A 139 2.77 0.59 3.31
CA LYS A 139 2.07 1.07 4.52
C LYS A 139 0.57 1.27 4.31
N PHE A 140 0.16 1.77 3.15
CA PHE A 140 -1.24 1.99 2.84
C PHE A 140 -2.04 0.69 2.88
N ILE A 141 -1.51 -0.38 2.27
CA ILE A 141 -2.21 -1.68 2.25
C ILE A 141 -2.17 -2.35 3.62
N THR A 142 -1.08 -2.18 4.37
CA THR A 142 -0.92 -2.75 5.72
C THR A 142 -1.95 -2.18 6.71
N ILE A 143 -2.36 -0.91 6.57
CA ILE A 143 -3.43 -0.33 7.39
C ILE A 143 -4.74 -1.12 7.20
N PHE A 144 -5.09 -1.49 5.98
CA PHE A 144 -6.30 -2.29 5.72
C PHE A 144 -6.16 -3.73 6.21
N THR A 145 -4.97 -4.32 6.09
CA THR A 145 -4.69 -5.62 6.70
C THR A 145 -4.95 -5.56 8.21
N TYR A 146 -4.34 -4.62 8.92
CA TYR A 146 -4.53 -4.49 10.37
C TYR A 146 -5.97 -4.15 10.75
N ALA A 147 -6.63 -3.27 10.02
CA ALA A 147 -8.03 -2.93 10.27
C ALA A 147 -8.97 -4.14 10.12
N SER A 148 -8.59 -5.12 9.28
CA SER A 148 -9.36 -6.36 9.08
C SER A 148 -9.00 -7.46 10.10
N SER A 149 -7.93 -7.26 10.88
CA SER A 149 -7.46 -8.21 11.89
C SER A 149 -8.12 -8.03 13.25
N PHE A 150 -8.81 -6.91 13.46
CA PHE A 150 -9.60 -6.61 14.65
C PHE A 150 -11.07 -6.97 14.42
#